data_AF-A0A026VXK8-F1
#
_entry.id   AF-A0A026VXK8-F1
#
_cell.length_a   1.000
_cell.length_b   1.000
_cell.length_c   1.000
_cell.angle_alpha   90.00
_cell.angle_beta   90.00
_cell.angle_gamma   90.00
#
_symmetry.space_group_name_H-M   'P 1'
#
loop_
_entity.id
_entity.type
_entity.pdbx_description
1 polymer ?
#
loop_
_entity_poly.entity_id
_entity_poly.type
_entity_poly.pdbx_seq_one_letter_code
_entity_poly.pdbx_strand_id
1 'polypeptide(L)'
;MLMTMEEACKQANEIFPNPERLDKVEISMKNLERVVRERNTAYHMLETGETGERPGKLVYNRIGMKYFYRMTEHPIPIFMNKSWRKKNLFGFKERSVRKFLGFYREKLWNEKRKARNREKRRVAVILRRFPNVDLEALKEQFPNVDIKAAKASKVARGHYAPE
;
A
#
# COMPACT_ATOMS: atom_id res chain seq x y z
N MET A 1 19.40 9.97 24.24
CA MET A 1 20.17 11.23 24.15
C MET A 1 19.52 12.22 23.18
N LEU A 2 19.34 11.91 21.89
CA LEU A 2 18.69 12.87 20.96
C LEU A 2 17.22 13.09 21.29
N MET A 3 16.44 12.01 21.51
CA MET A 3 15.03 12.12 21.92
C MET A 3 14.86 12.84 23.28
N THR A 4 15.78 12.64 24.22
CA THR A 4 15.74 13.31 25.53
C THR A 4 16.05 14.80 25.42
N MET A 5 16.95 15.18 24.51
CA MET A 5 17.26 16.57 24.20
C MET A 5 16.11 17.24 23.43
N GLU A 6 15.46 16.52 22.52
CA GLU A 6 14.26 16.98 21.82
C GLU A 6 13.14 17.31 22.80
N GLU A 7 12.91 16.42 23.78
CA GLU A 7 11.93 16.63 24.84
C GLU A 7 12.29 17.83 25.73
N ALA A 8 13.56 17.98 26.10
CA ALA A 8 14.02 19.14 26.87
C ALA A 8 13.82 20.47 26.11
N CYS A 9 14.16 20.52 24.81
CA CYS A 9 13.92 21.70 23.98
C CYS A 9 12.42 22.01 23.86
N LYS A 10 11.56 20.99 23.70
CA LYS A 10 10.10 21.15 23.70
C LYS A 10 9.60 21.76 25.01
N GLN A 11 10.08 21.27 26.15
CA GLN A 11 9.71 21.78 27.47
C GLN A 11 10.19 23.22 27.69
N ALA A 12 11.37 23.57 27.18
CA ALA A 12 11.92 24.92 27.23
C ALA A 12 11.32 25.87 26.17
N ASN A 13 10.44 25.38 25.28
CA ASN A 13 9.97 26.09 24.08
C ASN A 13 11.10 26.59 23.17
N GLU A 14 12.21 25.85 23.11
CA GLU A 14 13.36 26.13 22.25
C GLU A 14 13.33 25.29 20.98
N ILE A 15 13.91 25.83 19.91
CA ILE A 15 14.09 25.08 18.66
C ILE A 15 15.21 24.06 18.88
N PHE A 16 14.95 22.82 18.46
CA PHE A 16 15.96 21.79 18.51
C PHE A 16 17.17 22.14 17.60
N PRO A 17 18.40 22.22 18.14
CA PRO A 17 19.57 22.75 17.41
C PRO A 17 19.91 22.07 16.07
N ASN A 18 19.67 20.75 15.94
CA ASN A 18 19.95 20.02 14.68
C ASN A 18 19.03 18.81 14.50
N PRO A 19 17.79 19.00 14.01
CA PRO A 19 16.78 17.94 13.91
C PRO A 19 17.15 16.84 12.92
N GLU A 20 17.89 17.16 11.85
CA GLU A 20 18.33 16.17 10.85
C GLU A 20 19.16 15.03 11.45
N ARG A 21 19.81 15.25 12.60
CA ARG A 21 20.57 14.20 13.29
C ARG A 21 19.67 13.04 13.73
N LEU A 22 18.44 13.32 14.13
CA LEU A 22 17.48 12.29 14.51
C LEU A 22 17.14 11.41 13.31
N ASP A 23 16.83 12.03 12.18
CA ASP A 23 16.52 11.33 10.92
C ASP A 23 17.71 10.48 10.43
N LYS A 24 18.92 11.05 10.45
CA LYS A 24 20.15 10.33 10.04
C LYS A 24 20.43 9.12 10.91
N VAL A 25 20.24 9.24 12.22
CA VAL A 25 20.38 8.11 13.15
C VAL A 25 19.29 7.08 12.91
N GLU A 26 18.03 7.48 12.73
CA GLU A 26 16.93 6.56 12.44
C GLU A 26 17.17 5.77 11.15
N ILE A 27 17.59 6.45 10.07
CA ILE A 27 17.95 5.82 8.79
C ILE A 27 19.08 4.81 9.00
N SER A 28 20.12 5.19 9.76
CA SER A 28 21.26 4.32 10.04
C SER A 28 20.84 3.07 10.83
N MET A 29 19.99 3.23 11.84
CA MET A 29 19.46 2.10 12.63
C MET A 29 18.59 1.16 11.78
N LYS A 30 17.73 1.70 10.91
CA LYS A 30 16.93 0.91 9.95
C LYS A 30 17.82 0.14 8.96
N ASN A 31 18.90 0.77 8.47
CA ASN A 31 19.85 0.12 7.58
C ASN A 31 20.58 -1.05 8.26
N LEU A 32 21.03 -0.85 9.50
CA LEU A 32 21.65 -1.92 10.29
C LEU A 32 20.69 -3.09 10.52
N GLU A 33 19.45 -2.80 10.92
CA GLU A 33 18.42 -3.84 11.10
C GLU A 33 18.17 -4.60 9.79
N ARG A 34 18.10 -3.90 8.64
CA ARG A 34 17.91 -4.52 7.33
C ARG A 34 19.03 -5.51 7.02
N VAL A 35 20.30 -5.13 7.19
CA VAL A 35 21.46 -6.00 6.94
C VAL A 35 21.43 -7.24 7.83
N VAL A 36 21.06 -7.08 9.11
CA VAL A 36 20.93 -8.20 10.03
C VAL A 36 19.80 -9.14 9.60
N ARG A 37 18.63 -8.60 9.22
CA ARG A 37 17.52 -9.39 8.71
C ARG A 37 17.90 -10.15 7.44
N GLU A 38 18.55 -9.50 6.47
CA GLU A 38 19.00 -10.13 5.23
C GLU A 38 19.89 -11.35 5.52
N ARG A 39 20.87 -11.21 6.42
CA ARG A 39 21.74 -12.33 6.83
C ARG A 39 20.96 -13.46 7.49
N ASN A 40 20.06 -13.13 8.42
CA ASN A 40 19.24 -14.14 9.10
C ASN A 40 18.32 -14.88 8.11
N THR A 41 17.69 -14.14 7.18
CA THR A 41 16.85 -14.76 6.15
C THR A 41 17.65 -15.69 5.26
N ALA A 42 18.85 -15.30 4.84
CA ALA A 42 19.72 -16.15 4.03
C ALA A 42 20.13 -17.42 4.78
N TYR A 43 20.50 -17.29 6.06
CA TYR A 43 20.82 -18.43 6.91
C TYR A 43 19.65 -19.40 7.05
N HIS A 44 18.46 -18.92 7.41
CA HIS A 44 17.28 -19.79 7.59
C HIS A 44 16.80 -20.41 6.27
N MET A 45 16.92 -19.71 5.14
CA MET A 45 16.57 -20.27 3.83
C MET A 45 17.49 -21.43 3.44
N LEU A 46 18.77 -21.40 3.83
CA LEU A 46 19.71 -22.49 3.55
C LEU A 46 19.49 -23.69 4.49
N GLU A 47 19.22 -23.44 5.77
CA GLU A 47 19.10 -24.50 6.79
C GLU A 47 17.72 -25.19 6.79
N THR A 48 16.63 -24.40 6.79
CA THR A 48 15.25 -24.92 6.92
C THR A 48 14.39 -24.70 5.68
N GLY A 49 14.84 -23.88 4.73
CA GLY A 49 14.04 -23.45 3.58
C GLY A 49 12.97 -22.40 3.92
N GLU A 50 12.97 -21.88 5.16
CA GLU A 50 12.03 -20.86 5.62
C GLU A 50 12.73 -19.52 5.84
N THR A 51 11.97 -18.42 5.89
CA THR A 51 12.53 -17.08 6.09
C THR A 51 13.04 -16.82 7.52
N GLY A 52 12.66 -17.65 8.50
CA GLY A 52 12.95 -17.41 9.93
C GLY A 52 12.12 -16.30 10.58
N GLU A 53 11.22 -15.67 9.82
CA GLU A 53 10.24 -14.73 10.36
C GLU A 53 9.08 -15.44 11.05
N ARG A 54 8.35 -14.68 11.86
CA ARG A 54 7.17 -15.18 12.59
C ARG A 54 6.21 -15.92 11.64
N PRO A 55 5.87 -17.19 11.91
CA PRO A 55 5.03 -17.98 11.03
C PRO A 55 3.63 -17.38 10.91
N GLY A 56 3.07 -17.46 9.71
CA GLY A 56 1.75 -16.95 9.42
C GLY A 56 1.12 -17.67 8.24
N LYS A 57 -0.19 -17.51 8.10
CA LYS A 57 -0.95 -18.10 6.99
C LYS A 57 -2.03 -17.15 6.50
N LEU A 58 -2.36 -17.25 5.22
CA LEU A 58 -3.46 -16.48 4.63
C LEU A 58 -4.79 -17.12 5.01
N VAL A 59 -5.64 -16.39 5.72
CA VAL A 59 -6.93 -16.90 6.20
C VAL A 59 -8.04 -15.92 5.89
N TYR A 60 -9.27 -16.44 5.79
CA TYR A 60 -10.46 -15.61 5.68
C TYR A 60 -10.93 -15.15 7.06
N ASN A 61 -11.27 -13.87 7.18
CA ASN A 61 -12.01 -13.37 8.32
C ASN A 61 -13.50 -13.75 8.22
N ARG A 62 -14.29 -13.39 9.24
CA ARG A 62 -15.72 -13.69 9.31
C ARG A 62 -16.56 -12.96 8.24
N ILE A 63 -16.03 -11.88 7.66
CA ILE A 63 -16.63 -11.09 6.57
C ILE A 63 -16.12 -11.59 5.20
N GLY A 64 -15.31 -12.66 5.18
CA GLY A 64 -14.78 -13.28 3.96
C GLY A 64 -13.69 -12.53 3.22
N MET A 65 -13.06 -11.56 3.86
CA MET A 65 -11.82 -10.94 3.37
C MET A 65 -10.61 -11.76 3.80
N LYS A 66 -9.64 -11.93 2.90
CA LYS A 66 -8.37 -12.60 3.20
C LYS A 66 -7.47 -11.66 4.01
N TYR A 67 -6.83 -12.17 5.05
CA TYR A 67 -5.80 -11.46 5.80
C TYR A 67 -4.69 -12.43 6.22
N PHE A 68 -3.50 -11.90 6.45
CA PHE A 68 -2.36 -12.69 6.90
C PHE A 68 -2.42 -12.86 8.42
N TYR A 69 -2.80 -14.05 8.88
CA TYR A 69 -2.85 -14.39 10.29
C TYR A 69 -1.45 -14.76 10.79
N ARG A 70 -0.89 -13.94 11.70
CA ARG A 70 0.40 -14.18 12.34
C ARG A 70 0.20 -15.08 13.56
N MET A 71 0.79 -16.27 13.55
CA MET A 71 0.61 -17.26 14.63
C MET A 71 1.33 -16.80 15.90
N THR A 72 0.81 -17.15 17.07
CA THR A 72 1.44 -16.89 18.38
C THR A 72 1.78 -18.21 19.04
N GLU A 73 2.79 -18.19 19.90
CA GLU A 73 3.10 -19.32 20.77
C GLU A 73 1.98 -19.53 21.80
N HIS A 74 1.69 -20.80 22.10
CA HIS A 74 0.68 -21.18 23.07
C HIS A 74 1.20 -22.35 23.92
N PRO A 75 0.97 -22.34 25.24
CA PRO A 75 1.42 -23.43 26.11
C PRO A 75 0.63 -24.73 25.93
N ILE A 76 -0.57 -24.65 25.33
CA ILE A 76 -1.49 -25.78 25.17
C ILE A 76 -1.85 -25.91 23.67
N PRO A 77 -2.00 -27.14 23.14
CA PRO A 77 -2.45 -27.36 21.77
C PRO A 77 -3.75 -26.62 21.40
N ILE A 78 -3.84 -26.22 20.13
CA ILE A 78 -4.93 -25.40 19.58
C ILE A 78 -6.32 -26.01 19.84
N PHE A 79 -6.45 -27.33 19.74
CA PHE A 79 -7.73 -28.02 19.92
C PHE A 79 -8.21 -28.01 21.38
N MET A 80 -7.34 -27.83 22.38
CA MET A 80 -7.74 -27.69 23.78
C MET A 80 -7.96 -26.21 24.17
N ASN A 81 -7.33 -25.27 23.45
CA ASN A 81 -7.39 -23.84 23.77
C ASN A 81 -8.74 -23.19 23.37
N LYS A 82 -9.68 -23.16 24.31
CA LYS A 82 -11.02 -22.54 24.12
C LYS A 82 -10.95 -21.04 23.83
N SER A 83 -10.04 -20.31 24.49
CA SER A 83 -9.85 -18.87 24.29
C SER A 83 -9.40 -18.55 22.87
N TRP A 84 -8.43 -19.30 22.36
CA TRP A 84 -7.96 -19.17 20.99
C TRP A 84 -9.08 -19.46 19.98
N ARG A 85 -9.82 -20.56 20.16
CA ARG A 85 -10.91 -20.95 19.25
C ARG A 85 -12.03 -19.90 19.20
N LYS A 86 -12.37 -19.29 20.34
CA LYS A 86 -13.39 -18.23 20.42
C LYS A 86 -12.97 -16.97 19.66
N LYS A 87 -11.68 -16.63 19.68
CA LYS A 87 -11.14 -15.43 19.01
C LYS A 87 -10.88 -15.67 17.52
N ASN A 88 -10.26 -16.79 17.18
CA ASN A 88 -9.76 -17.11 15.84
C ASN A 88 -10.76 -17.95 15.04
N LEU A 89 -11.95 -17.39 14.82
CA LEU A 89 -12.98 -17.96 13.95
C LEU A 89 -12.61 -17.70 12.49
N PHE A 90 -11.88 -18.63 11.92
CA PHE A 90 -11.46 -18.59 10.53
C PHE A 90 -12.60 -19.00 9.58
N GLY A 91 -12.73 -18.26 8.49
CA GLY A 91 -13.72 -18.52 7.45
C GLY A 91 -15.05 -17.82 7.65
N PHE A 92 -15.88 -17.93 6.62
CA PHE A 92 -17.24 -17.41 6.55
C PHE A 92 -18.10 -18.43 5.80
N LYS A 93 -19.31 -18.68 6.28
CA LYS A 93 -20.25 -19.63 5.66
C LYS A 93 -21.55 -18.97 5.20
N GLU A 94 -21.77 -17.72 5.60
CA GLU A 94 -23.06 -17.07 5.45
C GLU A 94 -23.29 -16.52 4.03
N ARG A 95 -24.52 -16.65 3.53
CA ARG A 95 -24.92 -16.14 2.21
C ARG A 95 -24.89 -14.61 2.15
N SER A 96 -25.22 -13.94 3.26
CA SER A 96 -25.15 -12.48 3.40
C SER A 96 -23.74 -11.94 3.13
N VAL A 97 -22.71 -12.63 3.64
CA VAL A 97 -21.30 -12.28 3.42
C VAL A 97 -20.93 -12.38 1.95
N ARG A 98 -21.43 -13.39 1.21
CA ARG A 98 -21.19 -13.48 -0.25
C ARG A 98 -21.78 -12.29 -1.01
N LYS A 99 -23.00 -11.85 -0.63
CA LYS A 99 -23.63 -10.65 -1.21
C LYS A 99 -22.80 -9.39 -0.93
N PHE A 100 -22.34 -9.22 0.32
CA PHE A 100 -21.44 -8.13 0.69
C PHE A 100 -20.15 -8.12 -0.14
N LEU A 101 -19.51 -9.28 -0.32
CA LEU A 101 -18.29 -9.40 -1.13
C LEU A 101 -18.54 -9.04 -2.60
N GLY A 102 -19.72 -9.34 -3.14
CA GLY A 102 -20.15 -8.91 -4.48
C GLY A 102 -20.15 -7.39 -4.60
N PHE A 103 -20.91 -6.71 -3.74
CA PHE A 103 -20.97 -5.24 -3.72
C PHE A 103 -19.62 -4.59 -3.45
N TYR A 104 -18.79 -5.18 -2.59
CA TYR A 104 -17.46 -4.70 -2.34
C TYR A 104 -16.57 -4.72 -3.59
N ARG A 105 -16.62 -5.82 -4.37
CA ARG A 105 -15.88 -5.94 -5.64
C ARG A 105 -16.40 -4.96 -6.69
N GLU A 106 -17.71 -4.77 -6.79
CA GLU A 106 -18.32 -3.78 -7.67
C GLU A 106 -17.87 -2.36 -7.32
N LYS A 107 -17.79 -2.03 -6.03
CA LYS A 107 -17.26 -0.75 -5.54
C LYS A 107 -15.81 -0.57 -5.98
N LEU A 108 -14.93 -1.54 -5.73
CA LEU A 108 -13.51 -1.49 -6.12
C LEU A 108 -13.36 -1.34 -7.65
N TRP A 109 -14.18 -2.05 -8.43
CA TRP A 109 -14.17 -1.93 -9.88
C TRP A 109 -14.60 -0.53 -10.34
N ASN A 110 -15.64 0.03 -9.72
CA ASN A 110 -16.09 1.38 -9.99
C ASN A 110 -15.02 2.42 -9.65
N GLU A 111 -14.30 2.26 -8.54
CA GLU A 111 -13.17 3.13 -8.17
C GLU A 111 -12.04 3.05 -9.20
N LYS A 112 -11.63 1.84 -9.60
CA LYS A 112 -10.62 1.63 -10.67
C LYS A 112 -11.06 2.24 -12.00
N ARG A 113 -12.33 2.08 -12.38
CA ARG A 113 -12.90 2.68 -13.59
C ARG A 113 -12.90 4.21 -13.51
N LYS A 114 -13.32 4.79 -12.39
CA LYS A 114 -13.31 6.25 -12.16
C LYS A 114 -11.87 6.79 -12.21
N ALA A 115 -10.90 6.10 -11.62
CA ALA A 115 -9.48 6.49 -11.68
C ALA A 115 -8.96 6.57 -13.12
N ARG A 116 -9.15 5.51 -13.92
CA ARG A 116 -8.80 5.51 -15.35
C ARG A 116 -9.47 6.64 -16.12
N ASN A 117 -10.74 6.91 -15.83
CA ASN A 117 -11.45 8.02 -16.48
C ASN A 117 -10.90 9.39 -16.06
N ARG A 118 -10.48 9.57 -14.80
CA ARG A 118 -9.81 10.79 -14.33
C ARG A 118 -8.46 10.99 -15.02
N GLU A 119 -7.65 9.94 -15.14
CA GLU A 119 -6.36 9.99 -15.87
C GLU A 119 -6.57 10.39 -17.34
N LYS A 120 -7.50 9.72 -18.04
CA LYS A 120 -7.87 10.07 -19.42
C LYS A 120 -8.32 11.52 -19.56
N ARG A 121 -9.17 12.00 -18.63
CA ARG A 121 -9.62 13.40 -18.63
C ARG A 121 -8.48 14.37 -18.35
N ARG A 122 -7.57 14.04 -17.43
CA ARG A 122 -6.39 14.86 -17.12
C ARG A 122 -5.50 15.03 -18.35
N VAL A 123 -5.20 13.93 -19.05
CA VAL A 123 -4.46 13.95 -20.32
C VAL A 123 -5.18 14.80 -21.36
N ALA A 124 -6.49 14.60 -21.56
CA ALA A 124 -7.27 15.38 -22.52
C ALA A 124 -7.25 16.90 -22.21
N VAL A 125 -7.32 17.28 -20.94
CA VAL A 125 -7.22 18.69 -20.52
C VAL A 125 -5.82 19.26 -20.75
N ILE A 126 -4.76 18.49 -20.51
CA ILE A 126 -3.38 18.89 -20.79
C ILE A 126 -3.21 19.14 -22.30
N LEU A 127 -3.61 18.18 -23.14
CA LEU A 127 -3.55 18.31 -24.60
C LEU A 127 -4.36 19.50 -25.12
N ARG A 128 -5.50 19.81 -24.48
CA ARG A 128 -6.31 20.98 -24.84
C ARG A 128 -5.65 22.31 -24.47
N ARG A 129 -5.04 22.39 -23.28
CA ARG A 129 -4.40 23.63 -22.78
C ARG A 129 -3.04 23.87 -23.41
N PHE A 130 -2.30 22.81 -23.67
CA PHE A 130 -0.93 22.82 -24.16
C PHE A 130 -0.84 21.93 -25.41
N PRO A 131 -1.16 22.46 -26.61
CA PRO A 131 -1.16 21.67 -27.84
C PRO A 131 0.23 21.17 -28.26
N ASN A 132 1.30 21.88 -27.85
CA ASN A 132 2.70 21.55 -28.14
C ASN A 132 3.37 20.73 -27.02
N VAL A 133 2.58 20.04 -26.18
CA VAL A 133 3.13 19.20 -25.10
C VAL A 133 3.92 18.02 -25.68
N ASP A 134 5.04 17.69 -25.05
CA ASP A 134 5.79 16.49 -25.37
C ASP A 134 4.97 15.23 -25.06
N LEU A 135 4.75 14.42 -26.10
CA LEU A 135 3.95 13.20 -26.03
C LEU A 135 4.70 12.07 -25.32
N GLU A 136 6.04 12.08 -25.35
CA GLU A 136 6.86 11.06 -24.71
C GLU A 136 6.82 11.22 -23.19
N ALA A 137 7.09 12.43 -22.69
CA ALA A 137 6.95 12.75 -21.26
C ALA A 137 5.53 12.47 -20.73
N LEU A 138 4.50 12.73 -21.53
CA LEU A 138 3.11 12.46 -21.14
C LEU A 138 2.82 10.94 -21.04
N LYS A 139 3.47 10.11 -21.86
CA LYS A 139 3.35 8.65 -21.82
C LYS A 139 4.03 8.05 -20.60
N GLU A 140 5.18 8.60 -20.23
CA GLU A 140 5.90 8.21 -19.02
C GLU A 140 5.06 8.48 -17.76
N GLN A 141 4.43 9.66 -17.68
CA GLN A 141 3.59 10.02 -16.54
C GLN A 141 2.26 9.25 -16.49
N PHE A 142 1.67 8.91 -17.64
CA PHE A 142 0.36 8.24 -17.73
C PHE A 142 0.43 6.93 -18.55
N PRO A 143 1.09 5.88 -18.05
CA PRO A 143 1.31 4.64 -18.81
C PRO A 143 0.00 3.90 -19.15
N ASN A 144 -1.05 4.09 -18.36
CA ASN A 144 -2.34 3.41 -18.53
C ASN A 144 -3.26 4.08 -19.57
N VAL A 145 -2.89 5.24 -20.12
CA VAL A 145 -3.71 6.03 -21.02
C VAL A 145 -3.19 5.94 -22.45
N ASP A 146 -4.05 5.57 -23.39
CA ASP A 146 -3.76 5.70 -24.82
C ASP A 146 -3.84 7.17 -25.24
N ILE A 147 -2.67 7.77 -25.50
CA ILE A 147 -2.50 9.17 -25.86
C ILE A 147 -3.08 9.47 -27.24
N LYS A 148 -2.97 8.54 -28.19
CA LYS A 148 -3.51 8.73 -29.55
C LYS A 148 -5.03 8.84 -29.48
N ALA A 149 -5.67 7.94 -28.72
CA ALA A 149 -7.09 8.00 -28.47
C ALA A 149 -7.50 9.25 -27.67
N ALA A 150 -6.68 9.68 -26.70
CA ALA A 150 -6.94 10.89 -25.92
C ALA A 150 -6.88 12.17 -26.78
N LYS A 151 -5.91 12.29 -27.71
CA LYS A 151 -5.79 13.43 -28.64
C LYS A 151 -6.97 13.52 -29.60
N ALA A 152 -7.46 12.38 -30.08
CA ALA A 152 -8.64 12.32 -30.94
C ALA A 152 -9.96 12.65 -30.21
N SER A 153 -9.98 12.60 -28.88
CA SER A 153 -11.19 12.80 -28.08
C SER A 153 -11.78 14.20 -28.24
N LYS A 154 -13.12 14.29 -28.18
CA LYS A 154 -13.85 15.57 -28.24
C LYS A 154 -13.38 16.55 -27.14
N VAL A 155 -13.01 16.03 -25.97
CA VAL A 155 -12.55 16.83 -24.83
C VAL A 155 -11.19 17.48 -25.11
N ALA A 156 -10.27 16.76 -25.75
CA ALA A 156 -8.95 17.28 -26.10
C ALA A 156 -9.01 18.30 -27.25
N ARG A 157 -9.85 18.03 -28.26
CA ARG A 157 -10.03 18.91 -29.43
C ARG A 157 -10.69 20.25 -29.09
N GLY A 158 -11.57 20.26 -28.08
CA GLY A 158 -12.35 21.45 -27.74
C GLY A 158 -13.41 21.79 -28.80
N HIS A 159 -14.01 22.99 -28.68
CA HIS A 159 -14.99 23.54 -29.61
C HIS A 159 -14.33 24.52 -30.58
N TYR A 160 -13.28 24.08 -31.27
CA TYR A 160 -12.66 24.89 -32.31
C TYR A 160 -13.19 24.43 -33.67
N ALA A 161 -13.84 25.34 -34.40
CA ALA A 161 -14.10 25.17 -35.82
C ALA A 161 -12.82 25.59 -36.57
N PRO A 162 -12.27 24.76 -37.47
CA PRO A 162 -11.16 25.20 -38.30
C PRO A 162 -11.62 26.33 -39.23
N GLU A 163 -10.83 27.40 -39.32
CA GLU A 163 -10.86 28.35 -40.45
C GLU A 163 -10.36 27.68 -41.73
#